data_AF-A0A8C5THE3-F1
#
_entry.id   AF-A0A8C5THE3-F1
#
_cell.length_a   1.000
_cell.length_b   1.000
_cell.length_c   1.000
_cell.angle_alpha   90.00
_cell.angle_beta   90.00
_cell.angle_gamma   90.00
#
_symmetry.space_group_name_H-M   'P 1'
#
loop_
_entity.id
_entity.type
_entity.pdbx_description
1 polymer ?
#
loop_
_entity_poly.entity_id
_entity_poly.type
_entity_poly.pdbx_seq_one_letter_code
_entity_poly.pdbx_strand_id
1 'polypeptide(L)'
;PFEAPGFALVSRHFGRSPTPLVLSFAAEISVWICQEEKLISGLSRRTTCSDVVRVLLEDSHHRRQRPAPPEPAGGMLSGPPHSYCIVEKWRGFERILPNKTKILRLWVAWGDEQENVRFVLVRSEASLPNAGPRSAEARVVLSRERPGRGLGAARTSLALTQERQRRVVRKAFRKLAKINKKRQQPLAREASSAERMETLVHLVLSQDHTIRQQIQRLRELDREIDRYEAKIHLDRMKRHGVNYVQDTYLVGTGGGEPEPGREKCEEVLQLQEQRAQQEELLEHLAAEIQEELNERWMKRRREELELAAGPGLGELHLEHERVKTQLSTSLYIGLKLSTDLEAVKSDLDCTQRVWEDKERELQWLLDTLGTLDVAEALAEPRGAAAGARPGGAWMEQARALRKDRADNDEDSDTGLSSMHSQDSDSLPVCESLV
;
A
#
# COMPACT_ATOMS: atom_id res chain seq x y z
N PRO A 1 35.57 -8.53 48.11
CA PRO A 1 34.24 -7.89 48.21
C PRO A 1 34.22 -6.59 47.38
N PHE A 2 33.94 -6.70 46.09
CA PHE A 2 33.66 -5.54 45.24
C PHE A 2 32.28 -5.77 44.63
N GLU A 3 31.32 -5.01 45.15
CA GLU A 3 29.93 -4.99 44.71
C GLU A 3 29.85 -4.55 43.25
N ALA A 4 29.06 -5.29 42.47
CA ALA A 4 28.70 -4.93 41.12
C ALA A 4 27.79 -3.68 41.14
N PRO A 5 27.92 -2.75 40.17
CA PRO A 5 26.96 -1.66 40.05
C PRO A 5 25.59 -2.25 39.69
N GLY A 6 24.61 -2.02 40.57
CA GLY A 6 23.22 -2.44 40.36
C GLY A 6 22.62 -1.72 39.16
N PHE A 7 22.23 -2.49 38.15
CA PHE A 7 21.38 -2.01 37.07
C PHE A 7 19.93 -1.96 37.58
N ALA A 8 19.27 -0.81 37.45
CA ALA A 8 17.85 -0.68 37.73
C ALA A 8 17.08 -0.74 36.40
N LEU A 9 16.33 -1.83 36.20
CA LEU A 9 15.33 -1.93 35.14
C LEU A 9 13.98 -1.53 35.73
N VAL A 10 13.32 -0.57 35.09
CA VAL A 10 11.96 -0.15 35.43
C VAL A 10 11.07 -0.45 34.22
N SER A 11 10.09 -1.34 34.39
CA SER A 11 9.02 -1.56 33.42
C SER A 11 7.89 -0.56 33.67
N ARG A 12 7.50 0.21 32.66
CA ARG A 12 6.28 1.03 32.68
C ARG A 12 5.23 0.39 31.75
N HIS A 13 4.00 0.27 32.23
CA HIS A 13 2.84 -0.03 31.41
C HIS A 13 2.07 1.27 31.12
N PHE A 14 1.37 1.28 29.98
CA PHE A 14 0.68 2.43 29.38
C PHE A 14 -0.21 3.19 30.39
N GLY A 15 -0.07 4.53 30.48
CA GLY A 15 -1.09 5.38 31.13
C GLY A 15 -0.64 6.39 32.21
N ARG A 16 0.57 6.96 32.19
CA ARG A 16 0.85 8.15 33.02
C ARG A 16 1.86 9.10 32.37
N SER A 17 1.46 10.37 32.24
CA SER A 17 2.33 11.48 31.86
C SER A 17 3.42 11.73 32.91
N PRO A 18 4.62 12.19 32.51
CA PRO A 18 5.69 12.46 33.46
C PRO A 18 5.57 13.89 34.03
N THR A 19 5.62 14.02 35.35
CA THR A 19 6.12 15.24 36.01
C THR A 19 7.65 15.24 35.95
N PRO A 20 8.29 16.41 35.75
CA PRO A 20 9.74 16.51 35.65
C PRO A 20 10.40 16.42 37.04
N LEU A 21 11.73 16.53 37.07
CA LEU A 21 12.67 16.42 38.21
C LEU A 21 13.16 14.98 38.42
N VAL A 22 14.46 14.64 38.33
CA VAL A 22 15.68 15.32 38.81
C VAL A 22 16.86 14.88 37.95
N LEU A 23 17.71 15.84 37.57
CA LEU A 23 18.98 15.63 36.87
C LEU A 23 19.94 14.73 37.66
N SER A 24 20.09 13.49 37.21
CA SER A 24 21.34 12.74 37.33
C SER A 24 21.71 12.28 35.91
N PHE A 25 22.99 12.38 35.54
CA PHE A 25 23.53 12.02 34.21
C PHE A 25 23.48 10.50 33.94
N ALA A 26 22.34 9.85 34.20
CA ALA A 26 22.06 8.50 33.78
C ALA A 26 21.27 8.60 32.47
N ALA A 27 21.97 8.48 31.34
CA ALA A 27 21.29 8.38 30.05
C ALA A 27 20.42 7.13 30.06
N GLU A 28 19.10 7.31 30.01
CA GLU A 28 18.12 6.24 29.87
C GLU A 28 17.92 6.00 28.37
N ILE A 29 18.18 4.77 27.91
CA ILE A 29 17.95 4.37 26.52
C ILE A 29 16.82 3.36 26.50
N SER A 30 15.82 3.58 25.64
CA SER A 30 14.74 2.63 25.40
C SER A 30 15.14 1.54 24.41
N VAL A 31 14.94 0.29 24.82
CA VAL A 31 15.13 -0.89 23.97
C VAL A 31 13.84 -1.72 23.95
N TRP A 32 13.33 -1.96 22.75
CA TRP A 32 12.08 -2.68 22.52
C TRP A 32 12.30 -4.19 22.38
N ILE A 33 11.48 -4.97 23.08
CA ILE A 33 11.49 -6.44 23.06
C ILE A 33 10.09 -6.94 22.75
N CYS A 34 9.85 -7.49 21.55
CA CYS A 34 8.61 -8.17 21.14
C CYS A 34 7.26 -7.42 21.34
N GLN A 35 7.27 -6.17 21.84
CA GLN A 35 6.19 -5.18 22.13
C GLN A 35 6.35 -4.49 23.50
N GLU A 36 7.29 -4.92 24.35
CA GLU A 36 7.59 -4.28 25.66
C GLU A 36 8.77 -3.30 25.49
N GLU A 37 8.59 -2.03 25.87
CA GLU A 37 9.67 -1.04 25.96
C GLU A 37 10.40 -1.21 27.30
N LYS A 38 11.72 -1.44 27.23
CA LYS A 38 12.58 -1.50 28.41
C LYS A 38 13.53 -0.32 28.45
N LEU A 39 13.44 0.47 29.51
CA LEU A 39 14.37 1.57 29.78
C LEU A 39 15.60 1.01 30.48
N ILE A 40 16.76 1.25 29.89
CA ILE A 40 18.05 0.85 30.45
C ILE A 40 18.72 2.08 31.03
N SER A 41 18.78 2.14 32.35
CA SER A 41 19.49 3.17 33.10
C SER A 41 20.93 2.71 33.44
N GLY A 42 21.85 3.65 33.67
CA GLY A 42 23.22 3.34 34.11
C GLY A 42 24.21 2.95 32.99
N LEU A 43 23.91 3.29 31.73
CA LEU A 43 24.81 3.03 30.61
C LEU A 43 26.07 3.90 30.68
N SER A 44 27.23 3.27 30.49
CA SER A 44 28.53 3.94 30.47
C SER A 44 29.05 4.11 29.04
N ARG A 45 30.05 5.00 28.84
CA ARG A 45 30.74 5.17 27.54
C ARG A 45 31.48 3.91 27.05
N ARG A 46 31.60 2.88 27.89
CA ARG A 46 32.23 1.60 27.58
C ARG A 46 31.22 0.48 27.29
N THR A 47 29.95 0.68 27.62
CA THR A 47 28.90 -0.34 27.48
C THR A 47 28.63 -0.64 26.00
N THR A 48 28.76 -1.91 25.63
CA THR A 48 28.55 -2.37 24.25
C THR A 48 27.15 -2.96 24.06
N CYS A 49 26.72 -3.09 22.80
CA CYS A 49 25.45 -3.76 22.46
C CYS A 49 25.39 -5.19 23.02
N SER A 50 26.53 -5.89 23.05
CA SER A 50 26.66 -7.22 23.67
C SER A 50 26.36 -7.22 25.17
N ASP A 51 26.76 -6.17 25.89
CA ASP A 51 26.53 -6.05 27.33
C ASP A 51 25.05 -5.73 27.60
N VAL A 52 24.45 -4.88 26.77
CA VAL A 52 23.01 -4.58 26.81
C VAL A 52 22.17 -5.84 26.55
N VAL A 53 22.50 -6.61 25.51
CA VAL A 53 21.83 -7.88 25.20
C VAL A 53 21.93 -8.85 26.38
N ARG A 54 23.10 -8.95 27.02
CA ARG A 54 23.30 -9.82 28.18
C ARG A 54 22.40 -9.42 29.35
N VAL A 55 22.37 -8.14 29.70
CA VAL A 55 21.54 -7.61 30.80
C VAL A 55 20.04 -7.83 30.52
N LEU A 56 19.59 -7.60 29.28
CA LEU A 56 18.19 -7.81 28.90
C LEU A 56 17.79 -9.30 28.97
N LEU A 57 18.69 -10.21 28.60
CA LEU A 57 18.47 -11.64 28.74
C LEU A 57 18.47 -12.07 30.21
N GLU A 58 19.44 -11.62 31.01
CA GLU A 58 19.50 -11.90 32.44
C GLU A 58 18.22 -11.43 33.14
N ASP A 59 17.73 -10.22 32.89
CA ASP A 59 16.46 -9.72 33.44
C ASP A 59 15.25 -10.58 33.04
N SER A 60 15.18 -11.00 31.77
CA SER A 60 14.11 -11.90 31.30
C SER A 60 14.15 -13.28 31.96
N HIS A 61 15.35 -13.79 32.30
CA HIS A 61 15.54 -15.04 33.02
C HIS A 61 15.15 -14.92 34.50
N HIS A 62 15.42 -13.80 35.16
CA HIS A 62 14.99 -13.55 36.55
C HIS A 62 13.47 -13.39 36.65
N ARG A 63 12.82 -12.75 35.67
CA ARG A 63 11.35 -12.64 35.61
C ARG A 63 10.66 -14.00 35.44
N ARG A 64 11.27 -14.94 34.71
CA ARG A 64 10.78 -16.33 34.57
C ARG A 64 10.86 -17.16 35.86
N GLN A 65 11.81 -16.86 36.77
CA GLN A 65 11.98 -17.62 38.01
C GLN A 65 11.06 -17.14 39.14
N ARG A 66 10.31 -16.04 38.93
CA ARG A 66 9.35 -15.51 39.89
C ARG A 66 7.97 -16.16 39.66
N PRO A 67 7.34 -16.78 40.67
CA PRO A 67 6.03 -17.42 40.50
C PRO A 67 4.94 -16.35 40.37
N ALA A 68 4.43 -16.13 39.16
CA ALA A 68 3.30 -15.24 38.87
C ALA A 68 2.44 -15.82 37.72
N PRO A 69 1.13 -15.45 37.61
CA PRO A 69 0.13 -16.15 36.82
C PRO A 69 0.35 -16.06 35.29
N PRO A 70 -0.34 -16.89 34.49
CA PRO A 70 -0.04 -17.07 33.07
C PRO A 70 -0.58 -15.90 32.24
N GLU A 71 0.31 -14.96 31.90
CA GLU A 71 0.07 -13.94 30.87
C GLU A 71 0.36 -14.52 29.47
N PRO A 72 -0.37 -14.07 28.42
CA PRO A 72 -0.40 -14.72 27.12
C PRO A 72 0.94 -14.57 26.37
N ALA A 73 1.58 -15.72 26.13
CA ALA A 73 2.30 -16.10 24.91
C ALA A 73 3.19 -15.05 24.17
N GLY A 74 3.89 -14.16 24.89
CA GLY A 74 4.83 -13.21 24.28
C GLY A 74 6.10 -13.06 25.11
N GLY A 75 7.13 -13.86 24.85
CA GLY A 75 8.43 -13.66 25.52
C GLY A 75 9.37 -14.85 25.50
N MET A 76 9.61 -15.44 24.31
CA MET A 76 10.46 -16.61 24.16
C MET A 76 11.94 -16.26 23.91
N LEU A 77 12.47 -15.26 24.63
CA LEU A 77 13.91 -15.01 24.66
C LEU A 77 14.59 -16.21 25.36
N SER A 78 15.02 -17.20 24.60
CA SER A 78 15.75 -18.37 25.07
C SER A 78 16.86 -18.64 24.08
N GLY A 79 18.10 -18.56 24.55
CA GLY A 79 19.28 -18.76 23.71
C GLY A 79 20.52 -18.04 24.26
N PRO A 80 21.71 -18.42 23.79
CA PRO A 80 22.95 -17.76 24.20
C PRO A 80 22.96 -16.28 23.76
N PRO A 81 23.65 -15.38 24.48
CA PRO A 81 23.63 -13.93 24.21
C PRO A 81 24.12 -13.54 22.79
N HIS A 82 24.90 -14.42 22.16
CA HIS A 82 25.37 -14.24 20.78
C HIS A 82 24.28 -14.45 19.70
N SER A 83 23.11 -15.00 20.09
CA SER A 83 21.97 -15.23 19.19
C SER A 83 21.03 -14.03 19.05
N TYR A 84 21.35 -12.91 19.71
CA TYR A 84 20.56 -11.68 19.66
C TYR A 84 21.42 -10.50 19.20
N CYS A 85 20.80 -9.58 18.47
CA CYS A 85 21.40 -8.33 18.02
C CYS A 85 20.44 -7.16 18.28
N ILE A 86 21.01 -5.97 18.46
CA ILE A 86 20.24 -4.73 18.59
C ILE A 86 20.12 -4.12 17.20
N VAL A 87 18.90 -3.77 16.82
CA VAL A 87 18.56 -3.09 15.56
C VAL A 87 18.19 -1.66 15.87
N GLU A 88 18.83 -0.72 15.18
CA GLU A 88 18.53 0.70 15.20
C GLU A 88 17.50 1.01 14.11
N LYS A 89 16.39 1.67 14.47
CA LYS A 89 15.33 2.08 13.54
C LYS A 89 15.13 3.59 13.58
N TRP A 90 15.20 4.24 12.41
CA TRP A 90 14.92 5.68 12.24
C TRP A 90 14.44 5.96 10.80
N ARG A 91 13.33 6.70 10.63
CA ARG A 91 12.72 7.07 9.31
C ARG A 91 12.61 5.92 8.29
N GLY A 92 12.25 4.71 8.75
CA GLY A 92 12.13 3.53 7.88
C GLY A 92 13.46 2.84 7.54
N PHE A 93 14.59 3.36 8.02
CA PHE A 93 15.88 2.69 7.94
C PHE A 93 16.09 1.76 9.13
N GLU A 94 16.47 0.51 8.87
CA GLU A 94 16.80 -0.48 9.90
C GLU A 94 18.26 -0.93 9.77
N ARG A 95 19.04 -0.75 10.85
CA ARG A 95 20.45 -1.12 10.89
C ARG A 95 20.73 -2.08 12.04
N ILE A 96 21.25 -3.26 11.71
CA ILE A 96 21.77 -4.19 12.73
C ILE A 96 23.08 -3.62 13.29
N LEU A 97 23.12 -3.41 14.60
CA LEU A 97 24.30 -2.91 15.30
C LEU A 97 25.28 -4.06 15.58
N PRO A 98 26.56 -3.93 15.22
CA PRO A 98 27.58 -4.90 15.63
C PRO A 98 27.67 -5.03 17.15
N ASN A 99 27.92 -6.24 17.67
CA ASN A 99 27.97 -6.52 19.11
C ASN A 99 28.98 -5.64 19.89
N LYS A 100 30.05 -5.19 19.22
CA LYS A 100 31.10 -4.33 19.81
C LYS A 100 30.73 -2.84 19.86
N THR A 101 29.59 -2.46 19.31
CA THR A 101 29.22 -1.05 19.16
C THR A 101 28.83 -0.47 20.51
N LYS A 102 29.36 0.71 20.83
CA LYS A 102 29.14 1.40 22.10
C LYS A 102 27.82 2.16 22.02
N ILE A 103 26.77 1.63 22.63
CA ILE A 103 25.40 2.13 22.45
C ILE A 103 25.24 3.58 22.89
N LEU A 104 25.87 3.97 23.99
CA LEU A 104 25.81 5.35 24.48
C LEU A 104 26.53 6.33 23.53
N ARG A 105 27.58 5.88 22.83
CA ARG A 105 28.26 6.72 21.82
C ARG A 105 27.42 6.88 20.57
N LEU A 106 26.69 5.85 20.16
CA LEU A 106 25.74 5.95 19.05
C LEU A 106 24.59 6.89 19.42
N TRP A 107 24.00 6.70 20.60
CA TRP A 107 22.91 7.54 21.10
C TRP A 107 23.29 9.02 21.12
N VAL A 108 24.44 9.37 21.70
CA VAL A 108 24.93 10.76 21.72
C VAL A 108 25.25 11.29 20.31
N ALA A 109 25.64 10.43 19.37
CA ALA A 109 25.93 10.85 17.99
C ALA A 109 24.67 11.23 17.19
N TRP A 110 23.48 10.80 17.61
CA TRP A 110 22.20 11.21 17.01
C TRP A 110 21.75 12.62 17.39
N GLY A 111 22.34 13.23 18.43
CA GLY A 111 22.05 14.62 18.79
C GLY A 111 20.57 14.86 19.07
N ASP A 112 19.96 15.82 18.36
CA ASP A 112 18.58 16.26 18.56
C ASP A 112 17.53 15.23 18.08
N GLU A 113 17.94 14.23 17.29
CA GLU A 113 17.05 13.19 16.75
C GLU A 113 16.95 11.94 17.65
N GLN A 114 17.54 11.98 18.85
CA GLN A 114 17.55 10.86 19.81
C GLN A 114 16.15 10.31 20.11
N GLU A 115 15.15 11.20 20.32
CA GLU A 115 13.77 10.80 20.64
C GLU A 115 13.09 10.01 19.52
N ASN A 116 13.58 10.15 18.28
CA ASN A 116 13.03 9.49 17.09
C ASN A 116 13.70 8.15 16.77
N VAL A 117 14.83 7.83 17.41
CA VAL A 117 15.58 6.59 17.18
C VAL A 117 15.10 5.51 18.14
N ARG A 118 14.74 4.34 17.61
CA ARG A 118 14.31 3.19 18.42
C ARG A 118 15.31 2.05 18.30
N PHE A 119 15.73 1.50 19.43
CA PHE A 119 16.50 0.27 19.47
C PHE A 119 15.57 -0.93 19.69
N VAL A 120 15.72 -1.99 18.89
CA VAL A 120 14.90 -3.21 18.95
C VAL A 120 15.80 -4.42 19.11
N LEU A 121 15.53 -5.27 20.09
CA LEU A 121 16.24 -6.53 20.28
C LEU A 121 15.62 -7.61 19.38
N VAL A 122 16.41 -8.17 18.46
CA VAL A 122 15.96 -9.21 17.52
C VAL A 122 16.86 -10.44 17.62
N ARG A 123 16.31 -11.64 17.40
CA ARG A 123 17.11 -12.86 17.24
C ARG A 123 17.88 -12.79 15.92
N SER A 124 19.20 -12.97 15.96
CA SER A 124 20.11 -12.88 14.81
C SER A 124 19.75 -13.85 13.66
N GLU A 125 18.97 -14.90 13.94
CA GLU A 125 18.47 -15.87 12.97
C GLU A 125 17.07 -15.54 12.39
N ALA A 126 16.37 -14.57 12.98
CA ALA A 126 15.11 -14.02 12.48
C ALA A 126 15.31 -12.70 11.70
N SER A 127 16.49 -12.07 11.80
CA SER A 127 16.84 -10.94 10.95
C SER A 127 17.18 -11.44 9.53
N LEU A 128 16.43 -10.97 8.52
CA LEU A 128 16.79 -11.17 7.12
C LEU A 128 18.24 -10.71 6.89
N PRO A 129 19.07 -11.47 6.16
CA PRO A 129 20.42 -11.04 5.85
C PRO A 129 20.34 -9.78 5.00
N ASN A 130 20.63 -8.62 5.60
CA ASN A 130 20.78 -7.39 4.84
C ASN A 130 22.02 -7.55 3.96
N ALA A 131 21.80 -7.64 2.66
CA ALA A 131 22.81 -7.67 1.62
C ALA A 131 23.44 -6.28 1.49
N GLY A 132 24.24 -5.90 2.48
CA GLY A 132 25.20 -4.80 2.34
C GLY A 132 26.44 -5.29 1.60
N PRO A 133 26.97 -4.55 0.60
CA PRO A 133 28.17 -4.95 -0.13
C PRO A 133 29.35 -5.05 0.84
N ARG A 134 29.78 -6.28 1.15
CA ARG A 134 31.01 -6.52 1.89
C ARG A 134 32.18 -6.32 0.94
N SER A 135 33.02 -5.36 1.30
CA SER A 135 34.34 -5.07 0.76
C SER A 135 35.10 -6.36 0.45
N ALA A 136 35.34 -6.61 -0.84
CA ALA A 136 36.29 -7.61 -1.29
C ALA A 136 37.70 -7.06 -1.06
N GLU A 137 38.28 -7.33 0.11
CA GLU A 137 39.71 -7.17 0.32
C GLU A 137 40.47 -8.16 -0.57
N ALA A 138 41.28 -7.58 -1.45
CA ALA A 138 42.14 -8.27 -2.39
C ALA A 138 43.13 -9.20 -1.66
N ARG A 139 43.18 -10.48 -2.08
CA ARG A 139 44.35 -11.32 -1.90
C ARG A 139 44.96 -11.61 -3.26
N VAL A 140 45.94 -10.78 -3.63
CA VAL A 140 46.92 -11.06 -4.67
C VAL A 140 47.64 -12.35 -4.28
N VAL A 141 47.38 -13.44 -5.00
CA VAL A 141 48.24 -14.62 -4.97
C VAL A 141 49.04 -14.63 -6.28
N LEU A 142 50.22 -14.03 -6.20
CA LEU A 142 51.32 -14.33 -7.11
C LEU A 142 51.72 -15.79 -6.89
N SER A 143 51.53 -16.64 -7.89
CA SER A 143 52.11 -17.99 -7.88
C SER A 143 52.81 -18.28 -9.21
N ARG A 144 54.05 -17.79 -9.26
CA ARG A 144 55.27 -18.54 -9.59
C ARG A 144 55.28 -19.34 -10.90
N GLU A 145 56.03 -18.76 -11.82
CA GLU A 145 56.48 -19.28 -13.10
C GLU A 145 57.46 -20.47 -12.96
N ARG A 146 57.49 -21.32 -14.02
CA ARG A 146 58.60 -22.19 -14.54
C ARG A 146 58.66 -23.68 -14.10
N PRO A 147 59.44 -24.55 -14.81
CA PRO A 147 59.52 -24.81 -16.27
C PRO A 147 59.82 -26.30 -16.67
N GLY A 148 59.56 -26.68 -17.94
CA GLY A 148 60.50 -27.49 -18.76
C GLY A 148 60.46 -29.03 -18.81
N ARG A 149 60.72 -29.55 -20.04
CA ARG A 149 61.09 -30.91 -20.51
C ARG A 149 59.97 -31.96 -20.67
N GLY A 150 59.91 -32.76 -21.74
CA GLY A 150 60.79 -32.93 -22.90
C GLY A 150 60.19 -33.89 -23.94
N LEU A 151 60.75 -33.84 -25.16
CA LEU A 151 60.42 -34.63 -26.34
C LEU A 151 60.54 -36.16 -26.15
N GLY A 152 59.72 -36.92 -26.87
CA GLY A 152 59.89 -38.37 -27.04
C GLY A 152 58.86 -38.96 -28.00
N ALA A 153 59.33 -39.41 -29.16
CA ALA A 153 58.55 -39.83 -30.31
C ALA A 153 57.95 -41.25 -30.23
N ALA A 154 57.09 -41.51 -31.22
CA ALA A 154 56.82 -42.79 -31.88
C ALA A 154 55.72 -43.72 -31.34
N ARG A 155 54.87 -44.07 -32.31
CA ARG A 155 53.71 -44.96 -32.29
C ARG A 155 54.09 -46.38 -31.85
N THR A 156 53.27 -47.00 -30.99
CA THR A 156 52.99 -48.46 -31.06
C THR A 156 51.62 -48.74 -30.44
N SER A 157 50.68 -49.14 -31.29
CA SER A 157 49.45 -49.82 -30.94
C SER A 157 49.77 -51.26 -30.53
N LEU A 158 49.72 -51.58 -29.24
CA LEU A 158 49.75 -52.96 -28.75
C LEU A 158 48.72 -53.11 -27.63
N ALA A 159 47.93 -54.18 -27.74
CA ALA A 159 46.77 -54.49 -26.93
C ALA A 159 46.98 -54.18 -25.43
N LEU A 160 46.08 -53.37 -24.87
CA LEU A 160 46.05 -53.08 -23.44
C LEU A 160 45.95 -54.40 -22.68
N THR A 161 46.94 -54.70 -21.82
CA THR A 161 46.84 -55.83 -20.88
C THR A 161 45.54 -55.68 -20.06
N GLN A 162 44.84 -56.78 -19.82
CA GLN A 162 43.50 -56.80 -19.20
C GLN A 162 43.44 -55.99 -17.89
N GLU A 163 44.56 -55.90 -17.17
CA GLU A 163 44.73 -55.11 -15.94
C GLU A 163 44.73 -53.59 -16.17
N ARG A 164 45.34 -53.10 -17.26
CA ARG A 164 45.26 -51.67 -17.65
C ARG A 164 43.82 -51.31 -18.06
N GLN A 165 43.13 -52.20 -18.77
CA GLN A 165 41.74 -52.01 -19.14
C GLN A 165 40.81 -51.96 -17.92
N ARG A 166 40.99 -52.87 -16.94
CA ARG A 166 40.28 -52.84 -15.64
C ARG A 166 40.52 -51.52 -14.89
N ARG A 167 41.74 -50.96 -14.91
CA ARG A 167 42.03 -49.67 -14.26
C ARG A 167 41.37 -48.49 -14.98
N VAL A 168 41.36 -48.48 -16.32
CA VAL A 168 40.69 -47.44 -17.12
C VAL A 168 39.18 -47.48 -16.85
N VAL A 169 38.57 -48.67 -16.85
CA VAL A 169 37.16 -48.87 -16.54
C VAL A 169 36.82 -48.40 -15.13
N ARG A 170 37.60 -48.78 -14.11
CA ARG A 170 37.42 -48.27 -12.73
C ARG A 170 37.56 -46.74 -12.65
N LYS A 171 38.48 -46.13 -13.39
CA LYS A 171 38.62 -44.66 -13.47
C LYS A 171 37.40 -44.03 -14.15
N ALA A 172 36.87 -44.64 -15.21
CA ALA A 172 35.66 -44.18 -15.89
C ALA A 172 34.43 -44.28 -14.97
N PHE A 173 34.24 -45.40 -14.25
CA PHE A 173 33.16 -45.54 -13.27
C PHE A 173 33.27 -44.57 -12.10
N ARG A 174 34.49 -44.29 -11.59
CA ARG A 174 34.69 -43.24 -10.58
C ARG A 174 34.38 -41.84 -11.13
N LYS A 175 34.71 -41.58 -12.40
CA LYS A 175 34.38 -40.31 -13.07
C LYS A 175 32.86 -40.18 -13.27
N LEU A 176 32.19 -41.24 -13.69
CA LEU A 176 30.72 -41.30 -13.79
C LEU A 176 30.06 -41.10 -12.41
N ALA A 177 30.56 -41.77 -11.36
CA ALA A 177 30.05 -41.60 -10.01
C ALA A 177 30.23 -40.17 -9.48
N LYS A 178 31.34 -39.51 -9.80
CA LYS A 178 31.55 -38.08 -9.49
C LYS A 178 30.59 -37.17 -10.26
N ILE A 179 30.34 -37.45 -11.54
CA ILE A 179 29.39 -36.69 -12.36
C ILE A 179 27.95 -36.88 -11.85
N ASN A 180 27.55 -38.12 -11.52
CA ASN A 180 26.23 -38.40 -10.94
C ASN A 180 26.05 -37.76 -9.57
N LYS A 181 27.08 -37.79 -8.69
CA LYS A 181 27.03 -37.09 -7.40
C LYS A 181 26.90 -35.56 -7.57
N LYS A 182 27.56 -35.00 -8.60
CA LYS A 182 27.45 -33.57 -8.95
C LYS A 182 26.10 -33.22 -9.58
N ARG A 183 25.44 -34.16 -10.27
CA ARG A 183 24.06 -34.02 -10.80
C ARG A 183 22.97 -34.23 -9.75
N GLN A 184 23.21 -35.04 -8.73
CA GLN A 184 22.24 -35.27 -7.64
C GLN A 184 22.24 -34.14 -6.59
N GLN A 185 23.35 -33.42 -6.42
CA GLN A 185 23.44 -32.24 -5.54
C GLN A 185 22.45 -31.10 -5.85
N PRO A 186 22.25 -30.67 -7.11
CA PRO A 186 21.26 -29.63 -7.42
C PRO A 186 19.83 -30.10 -7.17
N LEU A 187 19.48 -31.35 -7.52
CA LEU A 187 18.14 -31.89 -7.27
C LEU A 187 17.75 -31.95 -5.78
N ALA A 188 18.70 -32.30 -4.90
CA ALA A 188 18.45 -32.27 -3.45
C ALA A 188 18.32 -30.84 -2.90
N ARG A 189 19.02 -29.86 -3.50
CA ARG A 189 18.87 -28.44 -3.14
C ARG A 189 17.54 -27.88 -3.63
N GLU A 190 17.12 -28.25 -4.83
CA GLU A 190 15.84 -27.88 -5.44
C GLU A 190 14.66 -28.43 -4.63
N ALA A 191 14.73 -29.69 -4.18
CA ALA A 191 13.76 -30.25 -3.24
C ALA A 191 13.70 -29.44 -1.93
N SER A 192 14.86 -29.11 -1.33
CA SER A 192 14.88 -28.27 -0.12
C SER A 192 14.36 -26.85 -0.34
N SER A 193 14.52 -26.29 -1.56
CA SER A 193 13.96 -24.98 -1.88
C SER A 193 12.46 -25.04 -2.14
N ALA A 194 11.96 -26.15 -2.72
CA ALA A 194 10.54 -26.38 -2.92
C ALA A 194 9.82 -26.51 -1.57
N GLU A 195 10.38 -27.26 -0.62
CA GLU A 195 9.85 -27.38 0.75
C GLU A 195 9.84 -26.03 1.50
N ARG A 196 10.89 -25.21 1.32
CA ARG A 196 10.92 -23.84 1.87
C ARG A 196 9.86 -22.95 1.22
N MET A 197 9.65 -23.09 -0.08
CA MET A 197 8.62 -22.33 -0.81
C MET A 197 7.22 -22.74 -0.37
N GLU A 198 6.97 -24.04 -0.18
CA GLU A 198 5.72 -24.57 0.36
C GLU A 198 5.46 -24.05 1.78
N THR A 199 6.50 -24.02 2.64
CA THR A 199 6.39 -23.44 3.99
C THR A 199 6.06 -21.94 3.93
N LEU A 200 6.67 -21.18 3.02
CA LEU A 200 6.35 -19.77 2.81
C LEU A 200 4.93 -19.58 2.30
N VAL A 201 4.46 -20.43 1.38
CA VAL A 201 3.07 -20.40 0.89
C VAL A 201 2.10 -20.66 2.04
N HIS A 202 2.33 -21.67 2.87
CA HIS A 202 1.51 -21.92 4.06
C HIS A 202 1.52 -20.73 5.03
N LEU A 203 2.68 -20.09 5.24
CA LEU A 203 2.78 -18.91 6.08
C LEU A 203 1.96 -17.75 5.50
N VAL A 204 2.11 -17.46 4.21
CA VAL A 204 1.36 -16.39 3.53
C VAL A 204 -0.14 -16.68 3.57
N LEU A 205 -0.58 -17.92 3.33
CA LEU A 205 -1.99 -18.29 3.43
C LEU A 205 -2.53 -18.17 4.86
N SER A 206 -1.74 -18.54 5.87
CA SER A 206 -2.15 -18.39 7.28
C SER A 206 -2.23 -16.92 7.71
N GLN A 207 -1.32 -16.08 7.20
CA GLN A 207 -1.34 -14.64 7.42
C GLN A 207 -2.53 -13.98 6.70
N ASP A 208 -2.79 -14.36 5.45
CA ASP A 208 -3.95 -13.88 4.69
C ASP A 208 -5.27 -14.25 5.39
N HIS A 209 -5.38 -15.48 5.91
CA HIS A 209 -6.53 -15.87 6.73
C HIS A 209 -6.68 -14.99 7.98
N THR A 210 -5.57 -14.72 8.69
CA THR A 210 -5.57 -13.85 9.88
C THR A 210 -5.98 -12.42 9.52
N ILE A 211 -5.47 -11.87 8.42
CA ILE A 211 -5.82 -10.53 7.93
C ILE A 211 -7.30 -10.48 7.59
N ARG A 212 -7.83 -11.48 6.88
CA ARG A 212 -9.27 -11.55 6.57
C ARG A 212 -10.12 -11.60 7.83
N GLN A 213 -9.72 -12.38 8.83
CA GLN A 213 -10.41 -12.46 10.11
C GLN A 213 -10.37 -11.11 10.85
N GLN A 214 -9.22 -10.41 10.84
CA GLN A 214 -9.09 -9.08 11.42
C GLN A 214 -9.96 -8.04 10.72
N ILE A 215 -9.99 -8.04 9.38
CA ILE A 215 -10.86 -7.16 8.59
C ILE A 215 -12.33 -7.43 8.92
N GLN A 216 -12.73 -8.70 9.05
CA GLN A 216 -14.09 -9.04 9.43
C GLN A 216 -14.41 -8.55 10.84
N ARG A 217 -13.48 -8.69 11.79
CA ARG A 217 -13.66 -8.18 13.16
C ARG A 217 -13.75 -6.67 13.22
N LEU A 218 -12.93 -5.94 12.44
CA LEU A 218 -13.03 -4.49 12.33
C LEU A 218 -14.41 -4.08 11.81
N ARG A 219 -14.89 -4.71 10.73
CA ARG A 219 -16.24 -4.45 10.21
C ARG A 219 -17.35 -4.78 11.21
N GLU A 220 -17.17 -5.75 12.09
CA GLU A 220 -18.13 -6.02 13.17
C GLU A 220 -18.12 -4.92 14.24
N LEU A 221 -16.92 -4.44 14.61
CA LEU A 221 -16.74 -3.36 15.56
C LEU A 221 -17.27 -2.03 15.03
N ASP A 222 -17.01 -1.68 13.76
CA ASP A 222 -17.53 -0.47 13.12
C ASP A 222 -19.06 -0.46 13.17
N ARG A 223 -19.70 -1.59 12.81
CA ARG A 223 -21.17 -1.74 12.95
C ARG A 223 -21.65 -1.64 14.39
N GLU A 224 -20.82 -1.97 15.37
CA GLU A 224 -21.15 -1.82 16.78
C GLU A 224 -21.03 -0.37 17.23
N ILE A 225 -19.99 0.35 16.76
CA ILE A 225 -19.80 1.78 16.94
C ILE A 225 -21.01 2.53 16.37
N ASP A 226 -21.41 2.27 15.13
CA ASP A 226 -22.58 2.91 14.49
C ASP A 226 -23.85 2.72 15.34
N ARG A 227 -24.04 1.52 15.90
CA ARG A 227 -25.18 1.23 16.78
C ARG A 227 -25.12 2.04 18.08
N TYR A 228 -23.95 2.15 18.71
CA TYR A 228 -23.79 2.95 19.91
C TYR A 228 -23.92 4.45 19.62
N GLU A 229 -23.37 4.92 18.51
CA GLU A 229 -23.47 6.32 18.09
C GLU A 229 -24.90 6.69 17.78
N ALA A 230 -25.63 5.88 17.02
CA ALA A 230 -27.05 6.08 16.76
C ALA A 230 -27.86 6.11 18.06
N LYS A 231 -27.58 5.20 19.00
CA LYS A 231 -28.24 5.18 20.32
C LYS A 231 -27.95 6.46 21.10
N ILE A 232 -26.68 6.88 21.17
CA ILE A 232 -26.28 8.11 21.86
C ILE A 232 -26.90 9.33 21.18
N HIS A 233 -26.93 9.38 19.85
CA HIS A 233 -27.55 10.45 19.07
C HIS A 233 -29.04 10.54 19.40
N LEU A 234 -29.78 9.43 19.34
CA LEU A 234 -31.19 9.38 19.71
C LEU A 234 -31.44 9.81 21.17
N ASP A 235 -30.61 9.34 22.11
CA ASP A 235 -30.73 9.72 23.52
C ASP A 235 -30.40 11.20 23.75
N ARG A 236 -29.49 11.79 22.96
CA ARG A 236 -29.18 13.22 23.00
C ARG A 236 -30.31 14.04 22.36
N MET A 237 -30.85 13.62 21.21
CA MET A 237 -31.99 14.26 20.56
C MET A 237 -33.21 14.30 21.48
N LYS A 238 -33.51 13.20 22.20
CA LYS A 238 -34.62 13.16 23.16
C LYS A 238 -34.44 14.10 24.34
N ARG A 239 -33.19 14.29 24.81
CA ARG A 239 -32.88 15.12 25.98
C ARG A 239 -32.71 16.60 25.66
N HIS A 240 -32.11 16.90 24.51
CA HIS A 240 -31.64 18.24 24.14
C HIS A 240 -32.32 18.79 22.88
N GLY A 241 -33.21 18.03 22.24
CA GLY A 241 -33.86 18.42 20.99
C GLY A 241 -33.04 18.10 19.75
N VAL A 242 -33.65 18.29 18.58
CA VAL A 242 -33.03 17.97 17.27
C VAL A 242 -31.79 18.87 17.02
N ASN A 243 -31.81 20.10 17.53
CA ASN A 243 -30.73 21.06 17.37
C ASN A 243 -29.59 20.93 18.38
N TYR A 244 -29.53 19.84 19.16
CA TYR A 244 -28.57 19.70 20.26
C TYR A 244 -27.11 19.91 19.82
N VAL A 245 -26.75 19.58 18.58
CA VAL A 245 -25.41 19.83 18.04
C VAL A 245 -25.17 21.33 17.87
N GLN A 246 -26.09 22.04 17.22
CA GLN A 246 -25.99 23.48 17.04
C GLN A 246 -26.01 24.20 18.39
N ASP A 247 -26.85 23.76 19.31
CA ASP A 247 -26.92 24.29 20.67
C ASP A 247 -25.61 24.06 21.44
N THR A 248 -24.91 22.93 21.23
CA THR A 248 -23.58 22.73 21.86
C THR A 248 -22.52 23.69 21.35
N TYR A 249 -22.59 24.11 20.09
CA TYR A 249 -21.66 25.12 19.54
C TYR A 249 -22.07 26.55 19.93
N LEU A 250 -23.37 26.84 20.00
CA LEU A 250 -23.91 28.15 20.37
C LEU A 250 -23.86 28.44 21.88
N VAL A 251 -23.93 27.42 22.73
CA VAL A 251 -23.79 27.56 24.19
C VAL A 251 -22.34 27.92 24.57
N GLY A 252 -21.36 27.68 23.70
CA GLY A 252 -19.97 28.13 23.86
C GLY A 252 -19.76 29.64 23.63
N THR A 253 -20.72 30.31 22.99
CA THR A 253 -20.78 31.77 22.78
C THR A 253 -21.77 32.43 23.73
N GLY A 254 -21.87 31.94 24.97
CA GLY A 254 -22.75 32.51 25.98
C GLY A 254 -22.30 33.91 26.39
N GLY A 255 -22.98 34.94 25.88
CA GLY A 255 -22.67 36.32 26.28
C GLY A 255 -23.64 37.41 25.81
N GLY A 256 -24.92 37.11 25.55
CA GLY A 256 -26.00 38.08 25.55
C GLY A 256 -25.94 39.21 24.52
N GLU A 257 -26.33 38.95 23.28
CA GLU A 257 -27.01 39.93 22.42
C GLU A 257 -28.08 39.21 21.58
N PRO A 258 -29.22 39.85 21.26
CA PRO A 258 -30.16 39.30 20.29
C PRO A 258 -29.49 39.36 18.91
N GLU A 259 -28.97 38.23 18.46
CA GLU A 259 -28.27 38.06 17.19
C GLU A 259 -29.09 38.58 15.99
N PRO A 260 -28.54 39.46 15.11
CA PRO A 260 -29.16 39.95 13.88
C PRO A 260 -29.33 38.87 12.79
N GLY A 261 -29.07 37.60 13.13
CA GLY A 261 -29.28 36.45 12.25
C GLY A 261 -30.70 35.90 12.24
N ARG A 262 -31.52 36.19 13.27
CA ARG A 262 -32.88 35.64 13.36
C ARG A 262 -33.83 36.22 12.30
N GLU A 263 -33.75 37.53 12.08
CA GLU A 263 -34.49 38.23 11.03
C GLU A 263 -34.03 37.79 9.63
N LYS A 264 -32.72 37.56 9.44
CA LYS A 264 -32.18 37.03 8.18
C LYS A 264 -32.64 35.59 7.91
N CYS A 265 -32.76 34.76 8.94
CA CYS A 265 -33.33 33.40 8.80
C CYS A 265 -34.82 33.47 8.45
N GLU A 266 -35.59 34.38 9.05
CA GLU A 266 -37.00 34.60 8.70
C GLU A 266 -37.15 35.13 7.26
N GLU A 267 -36.28 36.03 6.82
CA GLU A 267 -36.23 36.52 5.44
C GLU A 267 -35.87 35.41 4.43
N VAL A 268 -34.90 34.55 4.75
CA VAL A 268 -34.54 33.39 3.92
C VAL A 268 -35.69 32.40 3.82
N LEU A 269 -36.42 32.13 4.91
CA LEU A 269 -37.59 31.27 4.90
C LEU A 269 -38.72 31.86 4.02
N GLN A 270 -38.98 33.17 4.14
CA GLN A 270 -39.97 33.84 3.29
C GLN A 270 -39.60 33.78 1.81
N LEU A 271 -38.32 33.98 1.46
CA LEU A 271 -37.84 33.86 0.08
C LEU A 271 -37.93 32.42 -0.45
N GLN A 272 -37.68 31.42 0.41
CA GLN A 272 -37.85 30.01 0.04
C GLN A 272 -39.32 29.66 -0.22
N GLU A 273 -40.24 30.13 0.61
CA GLU A 273 -41.68 29.95 0.40
C GLU A 273 -42.15 30.65 -0.88
N GLN A 274 -41.69 31.87 -1.14
CA GLN A 274 -41.99 32.59 -2.38
C GLN A 274 -41.44 31.87 -3.61
N ARG A 275 -40.22 31.33 -3.55
CA ARG A 275 -39.64 30.54 -4.63
C ARG A 275 -40.47 29.29 -4.90
N ALA A 276 -40.89 28.57 -3.86
CA ALA A 276 -41.72 27.38 -4.01
C ALA A 276 -43.06 27.70 -4.67
N GLN A 277 -43.71 28.81 -4.27
CA GLN A 277 -44.96 29.28 -4.88
C GLN A 277 -44.77 29.65 -6.36
N GLN A 278 -43.64 30.28 -6.71
CA GLN A 278 -43.32 30.61 -8.10
C GLN A 278 -43.04 29.36 -8.94
N GLU A 279 -42.37 28.36 -8.38
CA GLU A 279 -42.11 27.07 -9.05
C GLU A 279 -43.43 26.31 -9.29
N GLU A 280 -44.33 26.26 -8.32
CA GLU A 280 -45.66 25.65 -8.48
C GLU A 280 -46.49 26.35 -9.56
N LEU A 281 -46.47 27.70 -9.60
CA LEU A 281 -47.15 28.46 -10.65
C LEU A 281 -46.56 28.18 -12.03
N LEU A 282 -45.23 28.05 -12.14
CA LEU A 282 -44.57 27.71 -13.39
C LEU A 282 -44.94 26.30 -13.86
N GLU A 283 -45.00 25.33 -12.94
CA GLU A 283 -45.45 23.96 -13.25
C GLU A 283 -46.91 23.95 -13.72
N HIS A 284 -47.79 24.70 -13.05
CA HIS A 284 -49.18 24.82 -13.44
C HIS A 284 -49.35 25.45 -14.82
N LEU A 285 -48.69 26.58 -15.09
CA LEU A 285 -48.71 27.23 -16.40
C LEU A 285 -48.09 26.34 -17.49
N ALA A 286 -47.03 25.59 -17.19
CA ALA A 286 -46.44 24.64 -18.13
C ALA A 286 -47.42 23.51 -18.47
N ALA A 287 -48.17 23.01 -17.48
CA ALA A 287 -49.21 22.02 -17.69
C ALA A 287 -50.36 22.59 -18.55
N GLU A 288 -50.87 23.78 -18.25
CA GLU A 288 -51.91 24.45 -19.05
C GLU A 288 -51.47 24.67 -20.50
N ILE A 289 -50.23 25.14 -20.72
CA ILE A 289 -49.67 25.31 -22.07
C ILE A 289 -49.61 23.96 -22.79
N GLN A 290 -49.20 22.89 -22.10
CA GLN A 290 -49.13 21.55 -22.69
C GLN A 290 -50.51 20.99 -23.04
N GLU A 291 -51.51 21.20 -22.19
CA GLU A 291 -52.90 20.84 -22.43
C GLU A 291 -53.46 21.59 -23.64
N GLU A 292 -53.29 22.93 -23.69
CA GLU A 292 -53.70 23.77 -24.80
C GLU A 292 -53.03 23.36 -26.12
N LEU A 293 -51.72 23.05 -26.09
CA LEU A 293 -50.99 22.55 -27.26
C LEU A 293 -51.54 21.20 -27.71
N ASN A 294 -51.81 20.28 -26.78
CA ASN A 294 -52.39 18.98 -27.07
C ASN A 294 -53.80 19.10 -27.63
N GLU A 295 -54.65 19.95 -27.07
CA GLU A 295 -56.01 20.18 -27.57
C GLU A 295 -56.00 20.73 -28.98
N ARG A 296 -55.16 21.74 -29.25
CA ARG A 296 -55.00 22.32 -30.59
C ARG A 296 -54.41 21.32 -31.59
N TRP A 297 -53.48 20.47 -31.14
CA TRP A 297 -52.94 19.39 -31.95
C TRP A 297 -54.03 18.36 -32.28
N MET A 298 -54.80 17.91 -31.29
CA MET A 298 -55.92 16.97 -31.47
C MET A 298 -57.05 17.55 -32.31
N LYS A 299 -57.34 18.86 -32.20
CA LYS A 299 -58.34 19.55 -33.03
C LYS A 299 -57.92 19.58 -34.50
N ARG A 300 -56.70 20.03 -34.80
CA ARG A 300 -56.14 19.95 -36.17
C ARG A 300 -56.16 18.53 -36.71
N ARG A 301 -55.83 17.56 -35.85
CA ARG A 301 -55.84 16.13 -36.21
C ARG A 301 -57.23 15.62 -36.57
N ARG A 302 -58.26 16.00 -35.82
CA ARG A 302 -59.67 15.66 -36.13
C ARG A 302 -60.12 16.32 -37.43
N GLU A 303 -59.80 17.59 -37.65
CA GLU A 303 -60.13 18.32 -38.88
C GLU A 303 -59.44 17.69 -40.12
N GLU A 304 -58.16 17.30 -40.00
CA GLU A 304 -57.43 16.57 -41.05
C GLU A 304 -58.08 15.21 -41.38
N LEU A 305 -58.49 14.45 -40.35
CA LEU A 305 -59.16 13.16 -40.50
C LEU A 305 -60.55 13.30 -41.13
N GLU A 306 -61.32 14.34 -40.78
CA GLU A 306 -62.63 14.63 -41.39
C GLU A 306 -62.48 15.04 -42.87
N LEU A 307 -61.45 15.82 -43.21
CA LEU A 307 -61.14 16.17 -44.60
C LEU A 307 -60.62 14.97 -45.41
N ALA A 308 -59.92 14.02 -44.77
CA ALA A 308 -59.38 12.81 -45.40
C ALA A 308 -60.42 11.68 -45.58
N ALA A 309 -61.62 11.79 -44.98
CA ALA A 309 -62.68 10.78 -45.05
C ALA A 309 -63.41 10.71 -46.43
N GLY A 310 -62.88 11.36 -47.47
CA GLY A 310 -63.36 11.22 -48.84
C GLY A 310 -63.05 9.83 -49.44
N PRO A 311 -63.89 9.28 -50.35
CA PRO A 311 -63.71 7.94 -50.87
C PRO A 311 -62.42 7.85 -51.71
N GLY A 312 -61.41 7.16 -51.20
CA GLY A 312 -60.12 6.89 -51.87
C GLY A 312 -58.87 7.50 -51.22
N LEU A 313 -59.01 8.37 -50.21
CA LEU A 313 -57.88 9.05 -49.54
C LEU A 313 -57.35 8.34 -48.28
N GLY A 314 -58.06 7.31 -47.79
CA GLY A 314 -57.72 6.62 -46.54
C GLY A 314 -56.41 5.84 -46.57
N GLU A 315 -56.08 5.18 -47.68
CA GLU A 315 -54.86 4.35 -47.79
C GLU A 315 -53.59 5.22 -47.82
N LEU A 316 -53.57 6.29 -48.63
CA LEU A 316 -52.48 7.27 -48.66
C LEU A 316 -52.33 8.01 -47.32
N HIS A 317 -53.43 8.28 -46.62
CA HIS A 317 -53.38 8.91 -45.30
C HIS A 317 -52.80 7.96 -44.23
N LEU A 318 -53.14 6.66 -44.28
CA LEU A 318 -52.54 5.65 -43.39
C LEU A 318 -51.05 5.46 -43.68
N GLU A 319 -50.64 5.48 -44.95
CA GLU A 319 -49.22 5.46 -45.32
C GLU A 319 -48.49 6.72 -44.85
N HIS A 320 -49.10 7.90 -45.00
CA HIS A 320 -48.55 9.16 -44.49
C HIS A 320 -48.34 9.11 -42.97
N GLU A 321 -49.30 8.58 -42.20
CA GLU A 321 -49.16 8.41 -40.75
C GLU A 321 -48.13 7.37 -40.35
N ARG A 322 -48.03 6.27 -41.11
CA ARG A 322 -46.97 5.29 -40.90
C ARG A 322 -45.60 5.94 -41.11
N VAL A 323 -45.42 6.72 -42.17
CA VAL A 323 -44.16 7.42 -42.44
C VAL A 323 -43.89 8.49 -41.38
N LYS A 324 -44.90 9.22 -40.92
CA LYS A 324 -44.78 10.24 -39.87
C LYS A 324 -44.40 9.66 -38.51
N THR A 325 -45.01 8.54 -38.12
CA THR A 325 -44.64 7.81 -36.89
C THR A 325 -43.23 7.25 -37.01
N GLN A 326 -42.87 6.65 -38.14
CA GLN A 326 -41.50 6.19 -38.42
C GLN A 326 -40.49 7.35 -38.34
N LEU A 327 -40.78 8.50 -38.96
CA LEU A 327 -39.94 9.70 -38.88
C LEU A 327 -39.80 10.20 -37.44
N SER A 328 -40.89 10.26 -36.68
CA SER A 328 -40.88 10.68 -35.28
C SER A 328 -40.03 9.75 -34.41
N THR A 329 -40.16 8.43 -34.61
CA THR A 329 -39.30 7.45 -33.91
C THR A 329 -37.84 7.57 -34.34
N SER A 330 -37.55 7.77 -35.62
CA SER A 330 -36.20 7.95 -36.13
C SER A 330 -35.55 9.25 -35.62
N LEU A 331 -36.34 10.33 -35.48
CA LEU A 331 -35.90 11.59 -34.90
C LEU A 331 -35.58 11.44 -33.42
N TYR A 332 -36.44 10.75 -32.66
CA TYR A 332 -36.18 10.47 -31.25
C TYR A 332 -34.90 9.64 -31.06
N ILE A 333 -34.75 8.56 -31.84
CA ILE A 333 -33.52 7.74 -31.82
C ILE A 333 -32.31 8.58 -32.22
N GLY A 334 -32.42 9.39 -33.27
CA GLY A 334 -31.34 10.27 -33.72
C GLY A 334 -30.93 11.29 -32.67
N LEU A 335 -31.89 11.91 -31.99
CA LEU A 335 -31.63 12.84 -30.90
C LEU A 335 -30.96 12.12 -29.72
N LYS A 336 -31.46 10.94 -29.34
CA LYS A 336 -30.84 10.13 -28.28
C LYS A 336 -29.40 9.74 -28.62
N LEU A 337 -29.16 9.27 -29.84
CA LEU A 337 -27.80 8.98 -30.33
C LEU A 337 -26.93 10.22 -30.36
N SER A 338 -27.48 11.40 -30.68
CA SER A 338 -26.72 12.66 -30.63
C SER A 338 -26.30 13.03 -29.21
N THR A 339 -27.20 12.87 -28.23
CA THR A 339 -26.88 13.10 -26.81
C THR A 339 -25.85 12.09 -26.29
N ASP A 340 -25.96 10.82 -26.68
CA ASP A 340 -25.01 9.78 -26.28
C ASP A 340 -23.63 10.03 -26.93
N LEU A 341 -23.61 10.52 -28.17
CA LEU A 341 -22.38 10.90 -28.87
C LEU A 341 -21.72 12.13 -28.25
N GLU A 342 -22.50 13.13 -27.81
CA GLU A 342 -21.99 14.28 -27.06
C GLU A 342 -21.40 13.86 -25.71
N ALA A 343 -22.04 12.94 -25.00
CA ALA A 343 -21.51 12.39 -23.75
C ALA A 343 -20.17 11.68 -23.97
N VAL A 344 -20.09 10.77 -24.96
CA VAL A 344 -18.83 10.06 -25.28
C VAL A 344 -17.74 11.03 -25.74
N LYS A 345 -18.09 12.10 -26.48
CA LYS A 345 -17.13 13.16 -26.82
C LYS A 345 -16.60 13.87 -25.56
N SER A 346 -17.47 14.23 -24.63
CA SER A 346 -17.04 14.86 -23.39
C SER A 346 -16.15 13.96 -22.53
N ASP A 347 -16.41 12.65 -22.51
CA ASP A 347 -15.57 11.65 -21.84
C ASP A 347 -14.21 11.54 -22.53
N LEU A 348 -14.18 11.52 -23.86
CA LEU A 348 -12.94 11.51 -24.63
C LEU A 348 -12.11 12.76 -24.35
N ASP A 349 -12.73 13.94 -24.38
CA ASP A 349 -12.06 15.20 -24.04
C ASP A 349 -11.54 15.21 -22.61
N CYS A 350 -12.29 14.66 -21.65
CA CYS A 350 -11.86 14.50 -20.26
C CYS A 350 -10.62 13.60 -20.17
N THR A 351 -10.67 12.41 -20.77
CA THR A 351 -9.54 11.48 -20.76
C THR A 351 -8.32 12.05 -21.49
N GLN A 352 -8.52 12.81 -22.57
CA GLN A 352 -7.43 13.49 -23.28
C GLN A 352 -6.74 14.51 -22.37
N ARG A 353 -7.49 15.35 -21.64
CA ARG A 353 -6.90 16.28 -20.67
C ARG A 353 -6.10 15.54 -19.59
N VAL A 354 -6.64 14.45 -19.05
CA VAL A 354 -5.93 13.62 -18.07
C VAL A 354 -4.61 13.06 -18.66
N TRP A 355 -4.61 12.62 -19.92
CA TRP A 355 -3.39 12.18 -20.59
C TRP A 355 -2.39 13.31 -20.77
N GLU A 356 -2.84 14.49 -21.20
CA GLU A 356 -1.98 15.66 -21.34
C GLU A 356 -1.39 16.08 -19.99
N ASP A 357 -2.16 16.01 -18.90
CA ASP A 357 -1.69 16.29 -17.54
C ASP A 357 -0.61 15.29 -17.11
N LYS A 358 -0.84 13.99 -17.37
CA LYS A 358 0.13 12.93 -17.07
C LYS A 358 1.40 13.05 -17.90
N GLU A 359 1.29 13.42 -19.17
CA GLU A 359 2.45 13.68 -20.03
C GLU A 359 3.26 14.86 -19.51
N ARG A 360 2.60 15.96 -19.10
CA ARG A 360 3.29 17.10 -18.48
C ARG A 360 3.95 16.73 -17.16
N GLU A 361 3.30 15.92 -16.33
CA GLU A 361 3.88 15.41 -15.08
C GLU A 361 5.14 14.56 -15.36
N LEU A 362 5.08 13.65 -16.34
CA LEU A 362 6.22 12.83 -16.74
C LEU A 362 7.38 13.68 -17.30
N GLN A 363 7.09 14.68 -18.12
CA GLN A 363 8.08 15.63 -18.62
C GLN A 363 8.72 16.43 -17.48
N TRP A 364 7.91 16.92 -16.54
CA TRP A 364 8.41 17.61 -15.35
C TRP A 364 9.30 16.73 -14.49
N LEU A 365 8.94 15.45 -14.29
CA LEU A 365 9.75 14.48 -13.57
C LEU A 365 11.07 14.18 -14.30
N LEU A 366 11.04 14.05 -15.62
CA LEU A 366 12.24 13.85 -16.46
C LEU A 366 13.19 15.05 -16.37
N ASP A 367 12.67 16.27 -16.46
CA ASP A 367 13.47 17.49 -16.30
C ASP A 367 14.07 17.57 -14.89
N THR A 368 13.28 17.24 -13.87
CA THR A 368 13.75 17.21 -12.48
C THR A 368 14.88 16.19 -12.31
N LEU A 369 14.72 14.96 -12.83
CA LEU A 369 15.79 13.95 -12.82
C LEU A 369 17.01 14.40 -13.61
N GLY A 370 16.84 15.02 -14.78
CA GLY A 370 17.95 15.57 -15.57
C GLY A 370 18.71 16.66 -14.84
N THR A 371 18.03 17.54 -14.08
CA THR A 371 18.70 18.55 -13.25
C THR A 371 19.44 17.93 -12.07
N LEU A 372 18.92 16.86 -11.48
CA LEU A 372 19.59 16.12 -10.41
C LEU A 372 20.83 15.36 -10.93
N ASP A 373 20.75 14.73 -12.10
CA ASP A 373 21.89 14.08 -12.77
C ASP A 373 23.01 15.08 -13.12
N VAL A 374 22.65 16.29 -13.58
CA VAL A 374 23.62 17.36 -13.87
C VAL A 374 24.21 17.94 -12.59
N ALA A 375 23.43 18.06 -11.51
CA ALA A 375 23.92 18.50 -10.21
C ALA A 375 24.89 17.47 -9.58
N GLU A 376 24.62 16.18 -9.73
CA GLU A 376 25.52 15.10 -9.30
C GLU A 376 26.81 15.06 -10.15
N ALA A 377 26.71 15.30 -11.46
CA ALA A 377 27.88 15.40 -12.35
C ALA A 377 28.76 16.65 -12.11
N LEU A 378 28.19 17.75 -11.61
CA LEU A 378 28.93 18.96 -11.25
C LEU A 378 29.53 18.91 -9.83
N ALA A 379 29.10 17.97 -8.99
CA ALA A 379 29.63 17.76 -7.65
C ALA A 379 30.83 16.79 -7.60
N GLU A 380 31.13 16.08 -8.69
CA GLU A 380 32.30 15.20 -8.80
C GLU A 380 33.61 16.00 -9.04
N PRO A 381 34.66 15.83 -8.22
CA PRO A 381 35.89 16.57 -8.36
C PRO A 381 36.73 16.07 -9.54
N ARG A 382 37.04 17.00 -10.45
CA ARG A 382 38.00 16.86 -11.55
C ARG A 382 39.34 16.24 -11.08
N GLY A 383 39.56 14.98 -11.44
CA GLY A 383 40.85 14.29 -11.44
C GLY A 383 41.02 13.51 -12.76
N ALA A 384 42.08 13.82 -13.50
CA ALA A 384 42.31 13.46 -14.91
C ALA A 384 42.41 11.95 -15.23
N ALA A 385 41.88 11.52 -16.39
CA ALA A 385 42.65 11.17 -17.60
C ALA A 385 41.91 10.18 -18.55
N ALA A 386 41.80 10.62 -19.81
CA ALA A 386 41.84 9.91 -21.10
C ALA A 386 41.39 8.44 -21.23
N GLY A 387 40.45 8.20 -22.16
CA GLY A 387 40.23 6.89 -22.78
C GLY A 387 38.95 6.80 -23.62
N ALA A 388 39.01 7.24 -24.87
CA ALA A 388 37.91 7.16 -25.83
C ALA A 388 37.67 5.72 -26.36
N ARG A 389 36.42 5.25 -26.38
CA ARG A 389 35.58 5.02 -27.59
C ARG A 389 34.33 4.15 -27.28
N PRO A 390 33.26 4.27 -28.09
CA PRO A 390 31.90 3.79 -27.77
C PRO A 390 31.55 2.46 -28.45
N GLY A 391 30.59 1.71 -27.90
CA GLY A 391 29.96 0.59 -28.61
C GLY A 391 28.97 -0.25 -27.79
N GLY A 392 27.74 -0.38 -28.31
CA GLY A 392 26.78 -1.48 -28.09
C GLY A 392 26.01 -1.44 -26.75
N ALA A 393 24.78 -0.91 -26.69
CA ALA A 393 23.54 -1.59 -27.07
C ALA A 393 23.47 -3.03 -26.55
N TRP A 394 22.67 -3.30 -25.51
CA TRP A 394 21.67 -4.38 -25.44
C TRP A 394 20.72 -4.11 -24.25
N MET A 395 19.46 -3.97 -24.63
CA MET A 395 18.24 -3.76 -23.86
C MET A 395 17.76 -5.09 -23.27
N GLU A 396 17.38 -5.13 -21.99
CA GLU A 396 16.21 -5.86 -21.44
C GLU A 396 16.22 -5.79 -19.91
N GLN A 397 15.56 -4.78 -19.35
CA GLN A 397 15.23 -4.74 -17.93
C GLN A 397 13.71 -4.81 -17.80
N ALA A 398 13.24 -6.03 -17.62
CA ALA A 398 11.85 -6.35 -17.38
C ALA A 398 11.44 -5.94 -15.95
N ARG A 399 10.38 -5.12 -15.88
CA ARG A 399 9.32 -5.06 -14.86
C ARG A 399 9.69 -5.42 -13.42
N ALA A 400 9.72 -4.39 -12.56
CA ALA A 400 8.99 -4.44 -11.29
C ALA A 400 8.71 -3.02 -10.77
N LEU A 401 7.49 -2.56 -11.03
CA LEU A 401 6.87 -1.39 -10.44
C LEU A 401 6.75 -1.51 -8.91
N ARG A 402 7.12 -0.45 -8.18
CA ARG A 402 6.55 -0.02 -6.89
C ARG A 402 6.54 1.51 -6.98
N LYS A 403 5.40 2.17 -7.19
CA LYS A 403 4.28 2.45 -6.27
C LYS A 403 4.73 3.14 -4.98
N ASP A 404 5.12 4.40 -5.14
CA ASP A 404 5.00 5.40 -4.09
C ASP A 404 3.67 6.13 -4.30
N ARG A 405 2.71 5.84 -3.43
CA ARG A 405 1.57 6.72 -3.17
C ARG A 405 2.06 7.72 -2.14
N ALA A 406 2.16 8.98 -2.54
CA ALA A 406 1.98 10.09 -1.62
C ALA A 406 0.47 10.29 -1.47
N ASP A 407 0.01 10.21 -0.23
CA ASP A 407 -1.35 10.52 0.18
C ASP A 407 -1.56 12.03 -0.01
N ASN A 408 -2.41 12.39 -0.97
CA ASN A 408 -3.13 13.65 -0.98
C ASN A 408 -4.59 13.27 -0.78
N ASP A 409 -5.01 13.28 0.49
CA ASP A 409 -6.39 13.17 0.91
C ASP A 409 -7.12 14.46 0.52
N GLU A 410 -7.79 14.45 -0.64
CA GLU A 410 -8.92 15.36 -0.91
C GLU A 410 -10.22 14.55 -0.86
N ASP A 411 -10.70 14.32 0.35
CA ASP A 411 -12.06 13.85 0.61
C ASP A 411 -13.06 14.97 0.29
N SER A 412 -13.54 15.00 -0.95
CA SER A 412 -14.76 15.72 -1.33
C SER A 412 -15.91 14.73 -1.48
N ASP A 413 -16.38 14.20 -0.36
CA ASP A 413 -17.65 13.49 -0.26
C ASP A 413 -18.81 14.49 -0.42
N THR A 414 -19.33 14.61 -1.64
CA THR A 414 -20.71 15.01 -1.86
C THR A 414 -21.56 13.74 -1.92
N GLY A 415 -22.12 13.38 -0.77
CA GLY A 415 -23.02 12.24 -0.63
C GLY A 415 -24.35 12.48 -1.36
N LEU A 416 -24.46 11.97 -2.59
CA LEU A 416 -25.72 11.66 -3.27
C LEU A 416 -25.56 10.36 -4.05
N SER A 417 -25.70 9.22 -3.37
CA SER A 417 -25.88 7.94 -4.03
C SER A 417 -27.31 7.84 -4.56
N SER A 418 -27.45 7.87 -5.88
CA SER A 418 -28.69 7.49 -6.57
C SER A 418 -28.88 5.98 -6.44
N MET A 419 -29.83 5.57 -5.60
CA MET A 419 -30.43 4.24 -5.64
C MET A 419 -31.21 4.08 -6.93
N HIS A 420 -30.70 3.37 -7.94
CA HIS A 420 -31.48 2.60 -8.92
C HIS A 420 -30.56 1.56 -9.57
N SER A 421 -30.67 0.31 -9.13
CA SER A 421 -30.23 -0.86 -9.90
C SER A 421 -31.35 -1.88 -9.81
N GLN A 422 -32.07 -2.05 -10.90
CA GLN A 422 -32.96 -3.17 -11.14
C GLN A 422 -32.18 -4.23 -11.92
N ASP A 423 -32.18 -5.43 -11.37
CA ASP A 423 -31.68 -6.64 -11.99
C ASP A 423 -32.40 -6.93 -13.32
N SER A 424 -31.66 -7.37 -14.34
CA SER A 424 -32.17 -8.24 -15.40
C SER A 424 -30.99 -8.95 -16.07
N ASP A 425 -30.72 -10.16 -15.59
CA ASP A 425 -29.98 -11.19 -16.30
C ASP A 425 -30.71 -11.56 -17.60
N SER A 426 -30.01 -11.52 -18.73
CA SER A 426 -30.33 -12.38 -19.87
C SER A 426 -29.11 -12.51 -20.79
N LEU A 427 -28.42 -13.65 -20.67
CA LEU A 427 -27.40 -14.12 -21.60
C LEU A 427 -28.08 -14.64 -22.88
N PRO A 428 -27.64 -14.28 -24.09
CA PRO A 428 -28.00 -15.03 -25.28
C PRO A 428 -27.03 -16.20 -25.46
N VAL A 429 -27.52 -17.41 -25.19
CA VAL A 429 -26.96 -18.67 -25.70
C VAL A 429 -27.27 -18.72 -27.20
N CYS A 430 -26.25 -18.64 -28.03
CA CYS A 430 -26.33 -19.00 -29.44
C CYS A 430 -26.08 -20.51 -29.58
N GLU A 431 -27.14 -21.29 -29.76
CA GLU A 431 -27.07 -22.62 -30.36
C GLU A 431 -27.91 -22.66 -31.64
N SER A 432 -27.24 -23.13 -32.69
CA SER A 432 -27.67 -23.38 -34.07
C SER A 432 -28.85 -24.35 -34.18
N LEU A 433 -29.70 -24.21 -35.20
CA LEU A 433 -29.92 -25.28 -36.20
C LEU A 433 -30.98 -24.92 -37.27
N VAL A 434 -30.56 -25.19 -38.52
CA VAL A 434 -31.27 -25.33 -39.82
C VAL A 434 -31.63 -24.06 -40.58
#